data_AF-X0TJS9-F1
#
_entry.id   AF-X0TJS9-F1
#
_cell.length_a   1.000
_cell.length_b   1.000
_cell.length_c   1.000
_cell.angle_alpha   90.00
_cell.angle_beta   90.00
_cell.angle_gamma   90.00
#
_symmetry.space_group_name_H-M   'P 1'
#
loop_
_entity.id
_entity.type
_entity.pdbx_description
1 polymer ?
#
loop_
_entity_poly.entity_id
_entity_poly.type
_entity_poly.pdbx_seq_one_letter_code
_entity_poly.pdbx_strand_id
1 'polypeptide(L)'
;MKTILIPYGKEKIPISLPQKNLLKICLLKEKPGVEDNAKAIKDAIKNPIGSPTIPKIAQGKRTAVVICTDTTRPTPDKLLIPPILDELNEGEISDKNIKVIIARGQHRKMTEEEVKEKVGE
;
A
#
# COMPACT_ATOMS: atom_id res chain seq x y z
N MET A 1 2.36 -31.37 -23.63
CA MET A 1 1.74 -30.03 -23.50
C MET A 1 2.13 -29.46 -22.16
N LYS A 2 2.33 -28.15 -22.05
CA LYS A 2 2.53 -27.45 -20.77
C LYS A 2 1.42 -26.42 -20.62
N THR A 3 0.74 -26.45 -19.48
CA THR A 3 -0.29 -25.47 -19.12
C THR A 3 0.29 -24.41 -18.19
N ILE A 4 -0.03 -23.14 -18.45
CA ILE A 4 0.40 -21.96 -17.68
C ILE A 4 -0.85 -21.15 -17.36
N LEU A 5 -0.94 -20.62 -16.14
CA LEU A 5 -2.03 -19.75 -15.70
C LEU A 5 -1.64 -18.28 -15.90
N ILE A 6 -2.41 -17.54 -16.69
CA ILE A 6 -2.17 -16.11 -16.96
C ILE A 6 -3.21 -15.27 -16.22
N PRO A 7 -2.81 -14.28 -15.40
CA PRO A 7 -3.74 -13.34 -14.79
C PRO A 7 -4.54 -12.58 -15.87
N TYR A 8 -5.86 -12.59 -15.78
CA TYR A 8 -6.76 -11.89 -16.69
C TYR A 8 -8.02 -11.43 -15.96
N GLY A 9 -8.18 -10.11 -15.81
CA GLY A 9 -9.25 -9.54 -15.00
C GLY A 9 -9.17 -10.01 -13.55
N LYS A 10 -10.25 -10.63 -13.06
CA LYS A 10 -10.33 -11.18 -11.69
C LYS A 10 -9.90 -12.64 -11.57
N GLU A 11 -9.54 -13.27 -12.69
CA GLU A 11 -9.28 -14.71 -12.75
C GLU A 11 -7.91 -15.01 -13.33
N LYS A 12 -7.57 -16.30 -13.40
CA LYS A 12 -6.42 -16.80 -14.13
C LYS A 12 -6.89 -17.73 -15.23
N ILE A 13 -6.51 -17.46 -16.46
CA ILE A 13 -6.89 -18.26 -17.62
C ILE A 13 -5.78 -19.30 -17.91
N PRO A 14 -6.13 -20.58 -18.10
CA PRO A 14 -5.17 -21.60 -18.51
C PRO A 14 -4.84 -21.49 -20.00
N ILE A 15 -3.55 -21.45 -20.33
CA ILE A 15 -3.05 -21.54 -21.72
C ILE A 15 -2.20 -22.80 -21.83
N SER A 16 -2.47 -23.64 -22.83
CA SER A 16 -1.75 -24.89 -23.07
C SER A 16 -0.95 -24.84 -24.36
N LEU A 17 0.35 -25.09 -24.27
CA LEU A 17 1.29 -24.99 -25.39
C LEU A 17 2.07 -26.31 -25.58
N PRO A 18 2.40 -26.70 -26.81
CA PRO A 18 3.35 -27.78 -27.06
C PRO A 18 4.72 -27.42 -26.46
N GLN A 19 5.34 -28.34 -25.72
CA GLN A 19 6.60 -28.07 -25.02
C GLN A 19 7.75 -27.75 -26.00
N LYS A 20 7.72 -28.32 -27.21
CA LYS A 20 8.66 -27.98 -28.30
C LYS A 20 8.62 -26.51 -28.73
N ASN A 21 7.52 -25.79 -28.44
CA ASN A 21 7.35 -24.38 -28.74
C ASN A 21 7.62 -23.49 -27.52
N LEU A 22 7.90 -24.07 -26.35
CA LEU A 22 8.12 -23.33 -25.10
C LEU A 22 9.61 -23.15 -24.84
N LEU A 23 10.12 -21.94 -25.08
CA LEU A 23 11.51 -21.61 -24.80
C LEU A 23 11.80 -21.49 -23.30
N LYS A 24 11.02 -20.66 -22.58
CA LYS A 24 11.21 -20.38 -21.15
C LYS A 24 9.96 -19.78 -20.51
N ILE A 25 9.79 -20.00 -19.21
CA ILE A 25 8.85 -19.27 -18.35
C ILE A 25 9.67 -18.38 -17.41
N CYS A 26 9.47 -17.07 -17.48
CA CYS A 26 10.18 -16.09 -16.65
C CYS A 26 9.24 -15.56 -15.57
N LEU A 27 9.39 -16.04 -14.34
CA LEU A 27 8.63 -15.59 -13.18
C LEU A 27 9.50 -14.73 -12.26
N LEU A 28 8.87 -13.84 -11.51
CA LEU A 28 9.54 -13.13 -10.42
C LEU A 28 9.92 -14.14 -9.33
N LYS A 29 11.05 -13.88 -8.65
CA LYS A 29 11.40 -14.64 -7.45
C LYS A 29 10.41 -14.27 -6.35
N GLU A 30 9.53 -15.20 -6.00
CA GLU A 30 8.61 -15.01 -4.89
C GLU A 30 9.39 -14.89 -3.58
N LYS A 31 8.98 -13.94 -2.74
CA LYS A 31 9.40 -13.83 -1.35
C LYS A 31 8.16 -14.08 -0.49
N PRO A 32 8.29 -14.83 0.61
CA PRO A 32 7.18 -14.94 1.54
C PRO A 32 6.81 -13.55 2.05
N GLY A 33 5.51 -13.31 2.16
CA GLY A 33 5.01 -12.13 2.88
C GLY A 33 5.36 -12.20 4.36
N VAL A 34 5.11 -11.10 5.07
CA VAL A 34 5.15 -11.10 6.54
C VAL A 34 3.96 -11.87 7.10
N GLU A 35 4.13 -12.50 8.27
CA GLU A 35 3.06 -13.29 8.91
C GLU A 35 1.93 -12.41 9.44
N ASP A 36 2.28 -11.27 10.05
CA ASP A 36 1.34 -10.29 10.59
C ASP A 36 1.64 -8.92 9.98
N ASN A 37 0.81 -8.53 9.01
CA ASN A 37 0.93 -7.23 8.33
C ASN A 37 0.78 -6.05 9.31
N ALA A 38 -0.15 -6.13 10.25
CA ALA A 38 -0.43 -5.02 11.16
C ALA A 38 0.74 -4.79 12.12
N LYS A 39 1.30 -5.86 12.67
CA LYS A 39 2.50 -5.79 13.49
C LYS A 39 3.71 -5.29 12.69
N ALA A 40 3.95 -5.86 11.51
CA ALA A 40 5.08 -5.46 10.67
C ALA A 40 5.05 -3.98 10.29
N ILE A 41 3.86 -3.44 10.00
CA ILE A 41 3.67 -2.01 9.71
C ILE A 41 3.99 -1.15 10.94
N LYS A 42 3.42 -1.47 12.10
CA LYS A 42 3.67 -0.73 13.34
C LYS A 42 5.14 -0.74 13.74
N ASP A 43 5.77 -1.92 13.67
CA ASP A 43 7.18 -2.09 13.99
C ASP A 43 8.07 -1.28 13.04
N ALA A 44 7.76 -1.25 11.74
CA ALA A 44 8.50 -0.46 10.76
C ALA A 44 8.37 1.06 10.99
N ILE A 45 7.17 1.54 11.31
CA ILE A 45 6.93 2.97 11.58
C ILE A 45 7.68 3.43 12.83
N LYS A 46 7.71 2.60 13.88
CA LYS A 46 8.41 2.89 15.14
C LYS A 46 9.94 2.81 15.04
N ASN A 47 10.46 2.10 14.04
CA ASN A 47 11.89 1.88 13.84
C ASN A 47 12.35 2.46 12.47
N PRO A 48 12.37 3.79 12.31
CA PRO A 48 12.72 4.44 11.04
C PRO A 48 14.19 4.19 10.66
N ILE A 49 14.44 4.11 9.36
CA ILE A 49 15.79 3.95 8.81
C ILE A 49 16.32 5.33 8.40
N GLY A 50 17.33 5.83 9.11
CA GLY A 50 18.03 7.06 8.73
C GLY A 50 17.24 8.36 8.95
N SER A 51 16.16 8.34 9.74
CA SER A 51 15.39 9.53 10.11
C SER A 51 14.94 9.48 11.57
N PRO A 52 14.54 10.63 12.16
CA PRO A 52 13.77 10.63 13.40
C PRO A 52 12.40 9.94 13.22
N THR A 53 11.78 9.57 14.33
CA THR A 53 10.41 9.04 14.35
C THR A 53 9.39 10.13 14.01
N ILE A 54 8.20 9.72 13.58
CA ILE A 54 7.11 10.65 13.24
C ILE A 54 6.78 11.61 14.40
N PRO A 55 6.64 11.17 15.67
CA PRO A 55 6.34 12.09 16.78
C PRO A 55 7.41 13.16 16.95
N LYS A 56 8.69 12.80 16.78
CA LYS A 56 9.81 13.75 16.86
C LYS A 56 9.78 14.78 15.72
N ILE A 57 9.37 14.37 14.52
CA ILE A 57 9.23 15.27 13.36
C ILE A 57 8.03 16.22 13.55
N ALA A 58 6.95 15.70 14.12
CA ALA A 58 5.71 16.41 14.36
C ALA A 58 5.80 17.43 15.52
N GLN A 59 6.74 17.26 16.45
CA GLN A 59 6.92 18.17 17.57
C GLN A 59 7.04 19.64 17.12
N GLY A 60 6.19 20.50 17.70
CA GLY A 60 6.14 21.93 17.38
C GLY A 60 5.50 22.27 16.02
N LYS A 61 5.01 21.27 15.28
CA LYS A 61 4.20 21.48 14.07
C LYS A 61 2.73 21.60 14.45
N ARG A 62 1.94 22.26 13.59
CA ARG A 62 0.51 22.49 13.83
C ARG A 62 -0.40 21.61 12.97
N THR A 63 0.07 21.22 11.80
CA THR A 63 -0.68 20.49 10.78
C THR A 63 0.23 19.47 10.10
N ALA A 64 -0.38 18.42 9.55
CA ALA A 64 0.31 17.41 8.76
C ALA A 64 -0.51 17.05 7.52
N VAL A 65 0.18 16.54 6.49
CA VAL A 65 -0.43 15.97 5.31
C VAL A 65 0.14 14.58 5.09
N VAL A 66 -0.74 13.58 5.02
CA VAL A 66 -0.40 12.20 4.68
C VAL A 66 -0.79 11.97 3.23
N ILE A 67 0.17 11.55 2.42
CA ILE A 67 -0.07 11.24 1.00
C ILE A 67 -0.27 9.74 0.86
N CYS A 68 -1.40 9.31 0.31
CA CYS A 68 -1.69 7.90 0.03
C CYS A 68 -1.88 7.64 -1.48
N THR A 69 -1.94 6.37 -1.86
CA THR A 69 -2.01 5.97 -3.27
C THR A 69 -3.45 5.85 -3.78
N ASP A 70 -3.63 5.87 -5.10
CA ASP A 70 -4.93 5.62 -5.73
C ASP A 70 -5.21 4.12 -5.96
N THR A 71 -6.36 3.80 -6.56
CA THR A 71 -6.77 2.41 -6.85
C THR A 71 -5.86 1.69 -7.85
N THR A 72 -5.00 2.40 -8.58
CA THR A 72 -4.06 1.79 -9.53
C THR A 72 -2.82 1.22 -8.83
N ARG A 73 -2.75 1.31 -7.51
CA ARG A 73 -1.67 0.77 -6.69
C ARG A 73 -2.22 -0.26 -5.70
N PRO A 74 -1.57 -1.44 -5.57
CA PRO A 74 -1.99 -2.48 -4.64
C PRO A 74 -1.56 -2.18 -3.18
N THR A 75 -1.13 -0.95 -2.88
CA THR A 75 -0.69 -0.55 -1.53
C THR A 75 -1.84 -0.70 -0.52
N PRO A 76 -1.61 -1.35 0.63
CA PRO A 76 -2.65 -1.56 1.65
C PRO A 76 -2.83 -0.31 2.52
N ASP A 77 -3.25 0.81 1.91
CA ASP A 77 -3.35 2.12 2.56
C ASP A 77 -4.27 2.11 3.80
N LYS A 78 -5.37 1.35 3.77
CA LYS A 78 -6.25 1.09 4.94
C LYS A 78 -5.50 0.56 6.17
N LEU A 79 -4.41 -0.19 5.99
CA LEU A 79 -3.59 -0.70 7.09
C LEU A 79 -2.45 0.25 7.48
N LEU A 80 -1.99 1.09 6.55
CA LEU A 80 -0.86 1.98 6.73
C LEU A 80 -1.24 3.32 7.36
N ILE A 81 -2.39 3.88 6.97
CA ILE A 81 -2.80 5.23 7.40
C ILE A 81 -3.05 5.30 8.91
N PRO A 82 -3.85 4.41 9.54
CA PRO A 82 -4.14 4.52 10.96
C PRO A 82 -2.90 4.60 11.87
N PRO A 83 -1.89 3.71 11.76
CA PRO A 83 -0.70 3.81 12.62
C PRO A 83 0.16 5.05 12.31
N ILE A 84 0.07 5.65 11.11
CA ILE A 84 0.71 6.95 10.83
C ILE A 84 -0.03 8.08 11.56
N LEU A 85 -1.36 8.04 11.59
CA LEU A 85 -2.17 9.02 12.33
C LEU A 85 -1.91 8.92 13.83
N ASP A 86 -1.84 7.71 14.39
CA ASP A 86 -1.49 7.48 15.80
C ASP A 86 -0.17 8.17 16.17
N GLU A 87 0.87 8.01 15.35
CA GLU A 87 2.18 8.61 15.63
C GLU A 87 2.21 10.14 15.41
N LEU A 88 1.38 10.68 14.50
CA LEU A 88 1.19 12.12 14.37
C LEU A 88 0.45 12.71 15.58
N ASN A 89 -0.53 11.96 16.12
CA ASN A 89 -1.24 12.32 17.35
C ASN A 89 -0.29 12.29 18.56
N GLU A 90 0.59 11.29 18.66
CA GLU A 90 1.66 11.26 19.67
C GLU A 90 2.60 12.47 19.56
N GLY A 91 2.79 13.00 18.35
CA GLY A 91 3.48 14.26 18.07
C GLY A 91 2.64 15.53 18.29
N GLU A 92 1.51 15.42 18.99
CA GLU A 92 0.58 16.51 19.34
C GLU A 92 -0.21 17.13 18.17
N ILE A 93 -0.24 16.47 17.01
CA ILE A 93 -1.09 16.90 15.88
C ILE A 93 -2.40 16.11 15.92
N SER A 94 -3.47 16.74 16.38
CA SER A 94 -4.82 16.15 16.37
C SER A 94 -5.34 15.89 14.95
N ASP A 95 -6.16 14.86 14.76
CA ASP A 95 -6.73 14.46 13.46
C ASP A 95 -7.40 15.58 12.66
N LYS A 96 -8.09 16.52 13.33
CA LYS A 96 -8.69 17.70 12.67
C LYS A 96 -7.67 18.58 11.92
N ASN A 97 -6.39 18.46 12.26
CA ASN A 97 -5.27 19.19 11.65
C ASN A 97 -4.46 18.34 10.67
N ILE A 98 -4.87 17.08 10.44
CA ILE A 98 -4.25 16.16 9.50
C ILE A 98 -5.13 16.08 8.26
N LYS A 99 -4.51 16.18 7.08
CA LYS A 99 -5.20 15.92 5.80
C LYS A 99 -4.61 14.68 5.14
N VAL A 100 -5.47 13.78 4.69
CA VAL A 100 -5.08 12.67 3.83
C VAL A 100 -5.36 13.06 2.38
N ILE A 101 -4.35 12.96 1.51
CA ILE A 101 -4.45 13.30 0.09
C ILE A 101 -4.10 12.09 -0.76
N ILE A 102 -5.02 11.72 -1.64
CA ILE A 102 -4.80 10.67 -2.64
C ILE A 102 -3.96 11.23 -3.80
N ALA A 103 -2.73 10.74 -3.96
CA ALA A 103 -1.81 11.11 -5.03
C ALA A 103 -2.14 10.38 -6.34
N ARG A 104 -3.23 10.77 -6.99
CA ARG A 104 -3.69 10.19 -8.26
C ARG A 104 -2.88 10.61 -9.51
N GLY A 105 -1.96 11.56 -9.38
CA GLY A 105 -1.24 12.12 -10.53
C GLY A 105 -2.20 12.58 -11.64
N GLN A 106 -2.02 12.07 -12.85
CA GLN A 106 -2.88 12.35 -14.01
C GLN A 106 -4.11 11.45 -14.12
N HIS A 107 -4.28 10.45 -13.24
CA HIS A 107 -5.43 9.56 -13.29
C HIS A 107 -6.72 10.30 -12.93
N ARG A 108 -7.85 9.73 -13.35
CA ARG A 108 -9.17 10.24 -12.99
C ARG A 108 -9.35 10.31 -11.47
N LYS A 109 -10.31 11.12 -11.04
CA LYS A 109 -10.74 11.11 -9.63
C LYS A 109 -11.31 9.73 -9.29
N MET A 110 -11.04 9.29 -8.07
CA MET A 110 -11.67 8.11 -7.49
C MET A 110 -13.13 8.42 -7.14
N THR A 111 -13.99 7.41 -7.22
CA THR A 111 -15.35 7.51 -6.67
C THR A 111 -15.31 7.39 -5.14
N GLU A 112 -16.39 7.74 -4.46
CA GLU A 112 -16.45 7.63 -3.00
C GLU A 112 -16.29 6.17 -2.52
N GLU A 113 -16.85 5.21 -3.26
CA GLU A 113 -16.73 3.78 -2.98
C GLU A 113 -15.28 3.32 -3.11
N GLU A 114 -14.59 3.75 -4.17
CA GLU A 114 -13.17 3.45 -4.37
C GLU A 114 -12.30 4.03 -3.25
N VAL A 115 -12.65 5.23 -2.75
CA VAL A 115 -11.95 5.82 -1.59
C VAL A 115 -12.17 4.95 -0.35
N LYS A 116 -13.43 4.59 -0.03
CA LYS A 116 -13.74 3.75 1.13
C LYS A 116 -13.05 2.39 1.08
N GLU A 117 -13.02 1.77 -0.09
CA GLU A 117 -12.30 0.50 -0.29
C GLU A 117 -10.80 0.67 -0.05
N LYS A 118 -10.22 1.77 -0.53
CA LYS A 118 -8.78 2.03 -0.50
C LYS A 118 -8.26 2.39 0.89
N VAL A 119 -8.95 3.27 1.61
CA VAL A 119 -8.47 3.83 2.89
C VAL A 119 -9.28 3.42 4.12
N GLY A 120 -10.45 2.79 3.95
CA GLY A 120 -11.37 2.48 5.04
C GLY A 120 -12.54 3.47 5.15
N GLU A 121 -13.43 3.20 6.09
CA GLU A 121 -14.55 4.09 6.45
C GLU A 121 -14.11 5.18 7.44
#